data_AF-A0AA97GLX0-F1
#
_entry.id   AF-A0AA97GLX0-F1
#
_cell.length_a   1.000
_cell.length_b   1.000
_cell.length_c   1.000
_cell.angle_alpha   90.00
_cell.angle_beta   90.00
_cell.angle_gamma   90.00
#
_symmetry.space_group_name_H-M   'P 1'
#
loop_
_entity.id
_entity.type
_entity.pdbx_description
1 polymer ?
#
loop_
_entity_poly.entity_id
_entity_poly.type
_entity_poly.pdbx_seq_one_letter_code
_entity_poly.pdbx_strand_id
1 'polypeptide(L)'
;MIKINALLRRDVGLFLRQARIDKSLTGYQLAKILKISQQQVSRYERGETGINVEVLNTLLGVLERNWLEFFFKVLVNHSNEIADIRIQNEFFNLIERSLFYYYGESKKR
;
A
#
# COMPACT_ATOMS: atom_id res chain seq x y z
N MET A 1 -19.38 14.45 -5.83
CA MET A 1 -18.64 14.00 -4.63
C MET A 1 -18.54 12.46 -4.47
N ILE A 2 -18.83 11.65 -5.52
CA ILE A 2 -18.84 10.17 -5.46
C ILE A 2 -17.55 9.52 -6.02
N LYS A 3 -16.70 10.28 -6.74
CA LYS A 3 -15.52 9.74 -7.45
C LYS A 3 -14.32 9.34 -6.55
N ILE A 4 -14.13 10.00 -5.40
CA ILE A 4 -12.94 9.80 -4.55
C ILE A 4 -12.93 8.40 -3.92
N ASN A 5 -14.08 7.94 -3.42
CA ASN A 5 -14.20 6.63 -2.77
C ASN A 5 -13.97 5.44 -3.73
N ALA A 6 -14.26 5.63 -5.02
CA ALA A 6 -14.07 4.59 -6.03
C ALA A 6 -12.59 4.37 -6.35
N LEU A 7 -11.79 5.44 -6.40
CA LEU A 7 -10.34 5.36 -6.65
C LEU A 7 -9.62 4.68 -5.48
N LEU A 8 -9.90 5.10 -4.24
CA LEU A 8 -9.30 4.48 -3.05
C LEU A 8 -9.60 2.97 -2.98
N ARG A 9 -10.88 2.58 -3.18
CA ARG A 9 -11.25 1.15 -3.17
C ARG A 9 -10.53 0.35 -4.25
N ARG A 10 -10.38 0.92 -5.44
CA ARG A 10 -9.64 0.29 -6.54
C ARG A 10 -8.18 0.08 -6.16
N ASP A 11 -7.53 1.08 -5.58
CA ASP A 11 -6.11 0.99 -5.22
C ASP A 11 -5.87 0.01 -4.05
N VAL A 12 -6.78 -0.03 -3.08
CA VAL A 12 -6.81 -1.08 -2.05
C VAL A 12 -6.92 -2.47 -2.71
N GLY A 13 -7.87 -2.64 -3.63
CA GLY A 13 -8.06 -3.91 -4.34
C GLY A 13 -6.84 -4.35 -5.16
N LEU A 14 -6.20 -3.41 -5.86
CA LEU A 14 -4.98 -3.66 -6.63
C LEU A 14 -3.81 -4.05 -5.73
N PHE A 15 -3.63 -3.36 -4.60
CA PHE A 15 -2.60 -3.70 -3.62
C PHE A 15 -2.76 -5.14 -3.11
N LEU A 16 -3.99 -5.52 -2.74
CA LEU A 16 -4.29 -6.86 -2.24
C LEU A 16 -4.11 -7.94 -3.33
N ARG A 17 -4.56 -7.65 -4.56
CA ARG A 17 -4.37 -8.54 -5.71
C ARG A 17 -2.90 -8.79 -5.99
N GLN A 18 -2.08 -7.74 -5.96
CA GLN A 18 -0.64 -7.86 -6.19
C GLN A 18 -0.01 -8.70 -5.09
N ALA A 19 -0.30 -8.42 -3.82
CA ALA A 19 0.20 -9.20 -2.70
C ALA A 19 -0.21 -10.69 -2.77
N ARG A 20 -1.43 -10.99 -3.25
CA ARG A 20 -1.86 -12.37 -3.51
C ARG A 20 -1.01 -13.04 -4.60
N ILE A 21 -0.75 -12.34 -5.71
CA ILE A 21 0.06 -12.84 -6.83
C ILE A 21 1.51 -13.07 -6.38
N ASP A 22 2.07 -12.16 -5.57
CA ASP A 22 3.44 -12.30 -5.03
C ASP A 22 3.57 -13.56 -4.16
N LYS A 23 2.51 -13.95 -3.46
CA LYS A 23 2.42 -15.24 -2.73
C LYS A 23 2.11 -16.45 -3.60
N SER A 24 2.02 -16.30 -4.92
CA SER A 24 1.64 -17.36 -5.85
C SER A 24 0.28 -18.01 -5.55
N LEU A 25 -0.65 -17.26 -4.95
CA LEU A 25 -1.99 -17.74 -4.62
C LEU A 25 -2.98 -17.41 -5.74
N THR A 26 -3.81 -18.38 -6.12
CA THR A 26 -5.01 -18.13 -6.92
C THR A 26 -6.09 -17.45 -6.07
N GLY A 27 -7.03 -16.74 -6.70
CA GLY A 27 -8.18 -16.16 -5.99
C GLY A 27 -9.01 -17.22 -5.23
N TYR A 28 -9.08 -18.45 -5.76
CA TYR A 28 -9.75 -19.56 -5.08
C TYR A 28 -9.02 -20.01 -3.82
N GLN A 29 -7.69 -20.15 -3.87
CA GLN A 29 -6.90 -20.52 -2.69
C GLN A 29 -6.99 -19.45 -1.60
N LEU A 30 -6.90 -18.16 -1.95
CA LEU A 30 -7.09 -17.08 -0.98
C LEU A 30 -8.49 -17.13 -0.36
N ALA A 31 -9.53 -17.36 -1.17
CA ALA A 31 -10.90 -17.49 -0.68
C ALA A 31 -11.06 -18.64 0.32
N LYS A 32 -10.40 -19.79 0.07
CA LYS A 32 -10.37 -20.92 1.00
C LYS A 32 -9.69 -20.59 2.32
N ILE A 33 -8.56 -19.89 2.29
CA ILE A 33 -7.86 -19.45 3.51
C ILE A 33 -8.75 -18.51 4.33
N LEU A 34 -9.40 -17.56 3.66
CA LEU A 34 -10.28 -16.56 4.29
C LEU A 34 -11.67 -17.10 4.65
N LYS A 35 -12.01 -18.34 4.25
CA LYS A 35 -13.35 -18.95 4.41
C LYS A 35 -14.48 -18.09 3.81
N ILE A 36 -14.24 -17.48 2.65
CA ILE A 36 -15.22 -16.70 1.87
C ILE A 36 -15.39 -17.26 0.45
N SER A 37 -16.33 -16.72 -0.32
CA SER A 37 -16.46 -17.09 -1.74
C SER A 37 -15.33 -16.48 -2.58
N GLN A 38 -14.95 -17.15 -3.67
CA GLN A 38 -13.97 -16.62 -4.62
C GLN A 38 -14.48 -15.33 -5.28
N GLN A 39 -15.79 -15.22 -5.50
CA GLN A 39 -16.42 -14.01 -5.99
C GLN A 39 -16.24 -12.84 -5.02
N GLN A 40 -16.26 -13.09 -3.71
CA GLN A 40 -16.01 -12.05 -2.72
C GLN A 40 -14.56 -11.55 -2.77
N VAL A 41 -13.58 -12.46 -2.90
CA VAL A 41 -12.17 -12.09 -3.16
C VAL A 41 -12.08 -11.24 -4.43
N SER A 42 -12.73 -11.66 -5.51
CA SER A 42 -12.73 -10.90 -6.76
C SER A 42 -13.34 -9.49 -6.62
N ARG A 43 -14.42 -9.34 -5.85
CA ARG A 43 -15.03 -8.03 -5.59
C ARG A 43 -14.09 -7.12 -4.81
N TYR A 44 -13.40 -7.65 -3.81
CA TYR A 44 -12.38 -6.91 -3.06
C TYR A 44 -11.24 -6.45 -3.97
N GLU A 45 -10.70 -7.34 -4.79
CA GLU A 45 -9.58 -7.02 -5.69
C GLU A 45 -9.94 -6.03 -6.81
N ARG A 46 -11.21 -5.98 -7.21
CA ARG A 46 -11.72 -5.01 -8.19
C ARG A 46 -12.23 -3.71 -7.55
N GLY A 47 -12.28 -3.63 -6.22
CA GLY A 47 -12.83 -2.47 -5.51
C GLY A 47 -14.35 -2.31 -5.66
N GLU A 48 -15.07 -3.36 -6.04
CA GLU A 48 -16.53 -3.36 -6.26
C GLU A 48 -17.32 -3.26 -4.96
N THR A 49 -16.71 -3.69 -3.85
CA THR A 49 -17.30 -3.61 -2.51
C THR A 49 -16.30 -3.04 -1.51
N GLY A 50 -16.80 -2.47 -0.42
CA GLY A 50 -15.97 -1.98 0.66
C GLY A 50 -15.30 -3.12 1.43
N ILE A 51 -14.13 -2.82 2.01
CA ILE A 51 -13.42 -3.68 2.94
C ILE A 51 -13.41 -2.95 4.28
N ASN A 52 -13.91 -3.57 5.35
CA ASN A 52 -13.80 -3.00 6.69
C ASN A 52 -12.40 -3.26 7.26
N VAL A 53 -12.08 -2.60 8.38
CA VAL A 53 -10.72 -2.64 8.95
C VAL A 53 -10.33 -4.05 9.41
N GLU A 54 -11.27 -4.85 9.89
CA GLU A 54 -11.05 -6.22 10.38
C GLU A 54 -10.72 -7.19 9.23
N VAL A 55 -11.47 -7.10 8.13
CA VAL A 55 -11.21 -7.89 6.92
C VAL A 55 -9.89 -7.45 6.29
N LEU A 56 -9.59 -6.15 6.26
CA LEU A 56 -8.31 -5.64 5.78
C LEU A 56 -7.15 -6.18 6.64
N ASN A 57 -7.25 -6.13 7.96
CA ASN A 57 -6.23 -6.67 8.87
C ASN A 57 -5.97 -8.16 8.59
N THR A 58 -7.05 -8.93 8.41
CA THR A 58 -6.96 -10.37 8.10
C THR A 58 -6.27 -10.61 6.76
N LEU A 59 -6.67 -9.87 5.73
CA LEU A 59 -6.06 -9.95 4.40
C LEU A 59 -4.58 -9.61 4.43
N LEU A 60 -4.18 -8.53 5.12
CA LEU A 60 -2.78 -8.16 5.28
C LEU A 60 -1.98 -9.29 5.95
N GLY A 61 -2.51 -9.87 7.04
CA GLY A 61 -1.87 -11.00 7.72
C GLY A 61 -1.68 -12.22 6.82
N VAL A 62 -2.74 -12.66 6.12
CA VAL A 62 -2.67 -13.81 5.19
C VAL A 62 -1.70 -13.55 4.03
N LEU A 63 -1.65 -12.30 3.56
CA LEU A 63 -0.81 -11.88 2.44
C LEU A 63 0.61 -11.47 2.85
N GLU A 64 0.98 -11.64 4.13
CA GLU A 64 2.29 -11.23 4.67
C GLU A 64 2.64 -9.76 4.36
N ARG A 65 1.62 -8.91 4.39
CA ARG A 65 1.75 -7.46 4.26
C ARG A 65 1.52 -6.84 5.63
N ASN A 66 2.14 -5.69 5.86
CA ASN A 66 1.94 -4.91 7.08
C ASN A 66 1.24 -3.58 6.78
N TRP A 67 0.70 -2.97 7.84
CA TRP A 67 -0.02 -1.71 7.77
C TRP A 67 0.84 -0.54 7.27
N LEU A 68 2.15 -0.55 7.55
CA LEU A 68 3.06 0.49 7.11
C LEU A 68 3.23 0.47 5.59
N GLU A 69 3.42 -0.72 5.01
CA GLU A 69 3.48 -0.90 3.56
C GLU A 69 2.16 -0.47 2.90
N PHE A 70 1.02 -0.91 3.44
CA PHE A 70 -0.30 -0.52 2.95
C PHE A 70 -0.48 1.01 2.99
N PHE A 71 -0.10 1.65 4.10
CA PHE A 71 -0.18 3.10 4.26
C PHE A 71 0.60 3.82 3.16
N PHE A 72 1.87 3.48 2.97
CA PHE A 72 2.73 4.16 2.00
C PHE A 72 2.36 3.88 0.54
N LYS A 73 1.94 2.66 0.22
CA LYS A 73 1.61 2.27 -1.16
C LYS A 73 0.21 2.67 -1.59
N VAL A 74 -0.71 2.81 -0.64
CA VAL A 74 -2.13 3.11 -0.93
C VAL A 74 -2.52 4.46 -0.34
N LEU A 75 -2.58 4.59 0.99
CA LEU A 75 -3.24 5.72 1.65
C LEU A 75 -2.58 7.08 1.38
N VAL A 76 -1.25 7.15 1.31
CA VAL A 76 -0.52 8.40 1.00
C VAL A 76 -0.99 9.02 -0.32
N ASN A 77 -1.33 8.20 -1.32
CA ASN A 77 -1.75 8.69 -2.64
C ASN A 77 -3.17 9.27 -2.64
N HIS A 78 -3.91 9.11 -1.53
CA HIS A 78 -5.29 9.59 -1.37
C HIS A 78 -5.41 10.68 -0.30
N SER A 79 -4.29 11.16 0.26
CA SER A 79 -4.24 12.29 1.17
C SER A 79 -3.18 13.29 0.71
N ASN A 80 -3.63 14.46 0.26
CA ASN A 80 -2.73 15.53 -0.19
C ASN A 80 -1.79 15.97 0.94
N GLU A 81 -2.32 16.10 2.17
CA GLU A 81 -1.54 16.47 3.35
C GLU A 81 -0.40 15.47 3.63
N ILE A 82 -0.67 14.17 3.50
CA ILE A 82 0.34 13.13 3.72
C ILE A 82 1.31 13.04 2.54
N ALA A 83 0.83 13.25 1.30
CA ALA A 83 1.70 13.31 0.12
C ALA A 83 2.71 14.47 0.24
N ASP A 84 2.27 15.64 0.72
CA ASP A 84 3.12 16.80 0.96
C ASP A 84 4.17 16.50 2.04
N ILE A 85 3.77 15.88 3.16
CA ILE A 85 4.71 15.43 4.22
C ILE A 85 5.74 14.44 3.66
N ARG A 86 5.33 13.50 2.81
CA ARG A 86 6.26 12.54 2.18
C ARG A 86 7.25 13.25 1.27
N ILE A 87 6.79 14.17 0.43
CA ILE A 87 7.66 14.94 -0.48
C ILE A 87 8.66 15.78 0.32
N GLN A 88 8.21 16.45 1.39
CA GLN A 88 9.09 17.22 2.27
C GLN A 88 10.16 16.34 2.93
N ASN A 89 9.79 15.15 3.41
CA ASN A 89 10.75 14.20 3.99
C ASN A 89 11.77 13.67 2.98
N GLU A 90 11.33 13.29 1.77
CA GLU A 90 12.22 12.86 0.69
C GLU A 90 13.22 13.96 0.29
N PHE A 91 12.73 15.21 0.20
CA PHE A 91 13.57 16.38 -0.06
C PHE A 91 14.60 16.61 1.04
N PHE A 92 14.19 16.52 2.31
CA PHE A 92 15.12 16.64 3.44
C PHE A 92 16.20 15.54 3.43
N ASN A 93 15.81 14.29 3.17
CA ASN A 93 16.75 13.18 3.04
C ASN A 93 17.75 13.37 1.90
N LEU A 94 17.30 13.93 0.77
CA LEU A 94 18.18 14.27 -0.37
C LEU A 94 19.18 15.37 0.01
N ILE A 95 18.72 16.41 0.71
CA ILE A 95 19.59 17.48 1.21
C ILE A 95 20.64 16.91 2.17
N GLU A 96 20.23 16.15 3.19
CA GLU A 96 21.13 15.53 4.17
C GLU A 96 22.19 14.65 3.50
N ARG A 97 21.78 13.81 2.53
CA ARG A 97 22.72 13.01 1.73
C ARG A 97 23.69 13.89 0.93
N SER A 98 23.20 14.97 0.32
CA SER A 98 24.06 15.88 -0.44
C SER A 98 25.06 16.57 0.46
N LEU A 99 24.64 17.07 1.62
CA LEU A 99 25.51 17.73 2.60
C LEU A 99 26.55 16.76 3.13
N PHE A 100 26.14 15.54 3.49
CA PHE A 100 27.07 14.49 3.89
C PHE A 100 28.13 14.20 2.81
N TYR A 101 27.74 14.14 1.53
CA TYR A 101 28.70 13.94 0.44
C TYR A 101 29.68 15.12 0.33
N TYR A 102 29.20 16.36 0.28
CA TYR A 102 30.04 17.55 0.17
C TYR A 102 31.01 17.72 1.35
N TYR A 103 30.53 17.56 2.58
CA TYR A 103 31.37 17.69 3.78
C TYR A 103 32.20 16.44 4.06
N GLY A 104 31.79 15.25 3.60
CA GLY A 104 32.53 14.00 3.72
C GLY A 104 33.76 13.94 2.81
N GLU A 105 33.67 14.50 1.59
CA GLU A 105 34.80 14.62 0.66
C GLU A 105 35.81 15.72 1.08
N SER A 106 35.37 16.67 1.90
CA SER A 106 36.21 17.77 2.42
C SER A 106 37.20 17.31 3.52
N LYS A 107 37.01 16.13 4.11
CA LYS A 107 37.89 15.55 5.17
C LYS A 107 38.95 14.58 4.65
N LYS A 108 39.06 14.38 3.33
CA LYS A 108 40.04 13.49 2.68
C LYS A 108 41.25 14.23 2.05
N ARG A 109 41.40 15.53 2.31
CA ARG A 109 42.54 16.34 1.85
C ARG A 109 43.40 16.80 3.00
#